data_AF-A0A1F6ZT80-F1
#
_entry.id   AF-A0A1F6ZT80-F1
#
_cell.length_a   1.000
_cell.length_b   1.000
_cell.length_c   1.000
_cell.angle_alpha   90.00
_cell.angle_beta   90.00
_cell.angle_gamma   90.00
#
_symmetry.space_group_name_H-M   'P 1'
#
loop_
_entity.id
_entity.type
_entity.pdbx_description
1 polymer ?
#
loop_
_entity_poly.entity_id
_entity_poly.type
_entity_poly.pdbx_seq_one_letter_code
_entity_poly.pdbx_strand_id
1 'polypeptide(L)'
;MSFSTAPVVGMPDNTSWPQVFQHHTESTLFVSAFVMSNGGKARTYGHAFIEQLEKLQYDNVAELSSLLQQAYMEFEKHIQSFSGGYFEDSGRVVVWSVKQGVVFLQREDKFGKVLQSDIWKVTEGKTQKNDTFFCGTDAFSLLMPLHTHEKNRNMRPDALAELLAQQIQSRVDTARIAAYVVQSGITLLSTPIPVETQPTKEEEKIPPYLYYSGDQPTQAKTSRGTAQFGIGMMLRAFSSMLQRIPFFRRQSVYVRSLSKKKRIAAVSAMLLVILLMLIGIGWTKRQASLRNQHVQTLLAPYQQKMNEAKAKQGIDLSAARVLAKEALTGAQSTLNETSKKKPEYKSISVFVTTAQQYFDSISGEKHLDSLPVFFNFQLVQSGFLAKKSAVVGETAVFLDTETNVGISLNLHSKQSARMEMGDIAASRDITAEDKQIIVLGSDALYLDGKKALEGIDSTKDPAFLSSFGGNAYVFYRGDGTLLKHVGSGSTFSSGTNWIRSALGFQKDTATSFAIDGKVWIGTTDGRIIVFSQGTRFSFVIKGMTEPFAGAVIVYTTSDLQHVYALEASKSRFVVLNKDGTYVSSYFAPELGTSTGVLISADESTAYFPSGSVVYSLNLK
;
A
#
# COMPACT_ATOMS: atom_id res chain seq x y z
N MET A 1 -23.50 18.23 2.47
CA MET A 1 -22.45 19.16 2.01
C MET A 1 -21.18 18.36 1.95
N SER A 2 -20.57 18.19 0.78
CA SER A 2 -19.31 17.45 0.68
C SER A 2 -18.15 18.23 1.30
N PHE A 3 -17.22 17.52 1.93
CA PHE A 3 -15.98 18.09 2.48
C PHE A 3 -14.77 17.58 1.72
N SER A 4 -13.81 18.47 1.45
CA SER A 4 -12.48 18.12 0.94
C SER A 4 -11.46 18.40 2.04
N THR A 5 -10.49 17.50 2.20
CA THR A 5 -9.48 17.57 3.25
C THR A 5 -8.09 17.39 2.66
N ALA A 6 -7.10 18.11 3.17
CA ALA A 6 -5.70 17.95 2.80
C ALA A 6 -4.81 17.98 4.07
N PRO A 7 -4.09 16.89 4.39
CA PRO A 7 -3.18 16.86 5.52
C PRO A 7 -1.83 17.51 5.18
N VAL A 8 -1.17 18.04 6.21
CA VAL A 8 0.18 18.61 6.13
C VAL A 8 0.98 18.16 7.35
N VAL A 9 2.08 17.45 7.13
CA VAL A 9 2.88 16.84 8.20
C VAL A 9 4.34 17.25 8.03
N GLY A 10 4.96 17.75 9.10
CA GLY A 10 6.38 18.07 9.09
C GLY A 10 7.29 16.85 9.24
N MET A 11 8.59 17.04 9.00
CA MET A 11 9.56 15.94 9.08
C MET A 11 9.78 15.50 10.54
N PRO A 12 9.62 14.21 10.87
CA PRO A 12 9.84 13.70 12.21
C PRO A 12 11.31 13.71 12.62
N ASP A 13 11.57 13.74 13.93
CA ASP A 13 12.93 13.61 14.50
C ASP A 13 13.01 12.43 15.50
N ASN A 14 14.13 12.31 16.22
CA ASN A 14 14.36 11.23 17.18
C ASN A 14 13.46 11.31 18.44
N THR A 15 12.83 12.45 18.67
CA THR A 15 12.06 12.77 19.87
C THR A 15 10.57 12.93 19.60
N SER A 16 10.21 13.39 18.41
CA SER A 16 8.87 13.86 18.04
C SER A 16 8.42 13.27 16.70
N TRP A 17 7.18 12.80 16.66
CA TRP A 17 6.56 12.19 15.49
C TRP A 17 5.20 12.84 15.22
N PRO A 18 5.10 13.79 14.27
CA PRO A 18 3.85 14.42 13.86
C PRO A 18 3.08 13.49 12.91
N GLN A 19 1.76 13.44 13.04
CA GLN A 19 0.87 12.68 12.16
C GLN A 19 -0.53 13.31 12.05
N VAL A 20 -1.21 12.97 10.96
CA VAL A 20 -2.63 13.26 10.74
C VAL A 20 -3.36 11.96 10.46
N PHE A 21 -4.45 11.71 11.17
CA PHE A 21 -5.35 10.58 10.96
C PHE A 21 -6.65 11.06 10.33
N GLN A 22 -7.17 10.35 9.34
CA GLN A 22 -8.40 10.67 8.62
C GLN A 22 -9.28 9.44 8.50
N HIS A 23 -10.57 9.60 8.75
CA HIS A 23 -11.59 8.58 8.55
C HIS A 23 -12.80 9.19 7.85
N HIS A 24 -13.16 8.63 6.69
CA HIS A 24 -14.24 9.09 5.84
C HIS A 24 -15.37 8.06 5.81
N THR A 25 -16.61 8.53 5.89
CA THR A 25 -17.82 7.77 5.58
C THR A 25 -18.62 8.47 4.46
N GLU A 26 -19.72 7.88 4.01
CA GLU A 26 -20.57 8.48 2.97
C GLU A 26 -21.11 9.88 3.32
N SER A 27 -21.20 10.22 4.62
CA SER A 27 -21.84 11.45 5.11
C SER A 27 -21.05 12.20 6.18
N THR A 28 -19.88 11.69 6.58
CA THR A 28 -19.10 12.26 7.68
C THR A 28 -17.60 12.17 7.43
N LEU A 29 -16.85 13.12 7.98
CA LEU A 29 -15.40 13.19 7.94
C LEU A 29 -14.87 13.41 9.36
N PHE A 30 -14.06 12.49 9.86
CA PHE A 30 -13.27 12.67 11.07
C PHE A 30 -11.80 12.85 10.72
N VAL A 31 -11.17 13.91 11.23
CA VAL A 31 -9.73 14.17 11.04
C VAL A 31 -9.12 14.60 12.36
N SER A 32 -7.91 14.12 12.66
CA SER A 32 -7.13 14.59 13.80
C SER A 32 -5.67 14.77 13.44
N ALA A 33 -5.04 15.81 14.00
CA ALA A 33 -3.61 16.07 13.94
C ALA A 33 -3.03 15.97 15.34
N PHE A 34 -1.90 15.27 15.46
CA PHE A 34 -1.22 15.10 16.73
C PHE A 34 0.28 14.94 16.57
N VAL A 35 1.01 15.22 17.64
CA VAL A 35 2.45 14.96 17.74
C VAL A 35 2.70 14.03 18.90
N MET A 36 3.38 12.92 18.64
CA MET A 36 3.85 12.02 19.68
C MET A 36 5.25 12.40 20.11
N SER A 37 5.56 12.29 21.40
CA SER A 37 6.94 12.37 21.90
C SER A 37 7.19 11.41 23.03
N ASN A 38 8.33 10.71 22.94
CA ASN A 38 8.89 9.95 24.06
C ASN A 38 10.29 9.41 23.71
N GLY A 39 11.37 10.12 24.03
CA GLY A 39 12.76 9.61 24.11
C GLY A 39 13.16 8.44 23.20
N GLY A 40 12.86 8.48 21.89
CA GLY A 40 13.17 7.42 20.91
C GLY A 40 12.05 6.43 20.55
N LYS A 41 10.88 6.46 21.22
CA LYS A 41 9.71 5.58 20.98
C LYS A 41 8.47 6.31 20.45
N ALA A 42 8.59 7.57 20.02
CA ALA A 42 7.47 8.39 19.53
C ALA A 42 6.67 7.68 18.42
N ARG A 43 7.36 7.01 17.48
CA ARG A 43 6.73 6.24 16.38
C ARG A 43 5.91 5.06 16.90
N THR A 44 6.42 4.31 17.88
CA THR A 44 5.72 3.14 18.45
C THR A 44 4.41 3.54 19.11
N TYR A 45 4.43 4.58 19.95
CA TYR A 45 3.20 5.09 20.59
C TYR A 45 2.25 5.73 19.59
N GLY A 46 2.80 6.36 18.56
CA GLY A 46 2.00 6.91 17.48
C GLY A 46 1.24 5.88 16.67
N HIS A 47 1.89 4.79 16.25
CA HIS A 47 1.20 3.70 15.58
C HIS A 47 0.15 3.05 16.48
N ALA A 48 0.44 2.85 17.76
CA ALA A 48 -0.53 2.31 18.71
C ALA A 48 -1.74 3.25 18.94
N PHE A 49 -1.53 4.57 18.93
CA PHE A 49 -2.63 5.53 19.01
C PHE A 49 -3.47 5.54 17.73
N ILE A 50 -2.85 5.48 16.55
CA ILE A 50 -3.57 5.35 15.26
C ILE A 50 -4.40 4.07 15.26
N GLU A 51 -3.85 2.95 15.73
CA GLU A 51 -4.58 1.68 15.83
C GLU A 51 -5.81 1.79 16.76
N GLN A 52 -5.74 2.58 17.84
CA GLN A 52 -6.91 2.87 18.68
C GLN A 52 -7.94 3.73 17.95
N LEU A 53 -7.49 4.76 17.20
CA LEU A 53 -8.37 5.62 16.41
C LEU A 53 -9.09 4.83 15.30
N GLU A 54 -8.41 3.88 14.65
CA GLU A 54 -8.99 3.00 13.62
C GLU A 54 -10.04 2.03 14.18
N LYS A 55 -9.93 1.66 15.47
CA LYS A 55 -10.87 0.78 16.15
C LYS A 55 -12.10 1.51 16.70
N LEU A 56 -12.16 2.85 16.59
CA LEU A 56 -13.30 3.62 17.04
C LEU A 56 -14.53 3.26 16.20
N GLN A 57 -15.49 2.59 16.82
CA GLN A 57 -16.83 2.39 16.28
C GLN A 57 -17.80 3.28 17.05
N TYR A 58 -18.51 4.15 16.34
CA TYR A 58 -19.42 5.11 16.94
C TYR A 58 -20.63 5.34 16.04
N ASP A 59 -21.81 5.43 16.63
CA ASP A 59 -23.05 5.69 15.91
C ASP A 59 -23.36 7.20 15.83
N ASN A 60 -22.75 7.99 16.72
CA ASN A 60 -22.98 9.44 16.81
C ASN A 60 -21.77 10.19 17.40
N VAL A 61 -21.80 11.52 17.30
CA VAL A 61 -20.68 12.39 17.70
C VAL A 61 -20.44 12.41 19.21
N ALA A 62 -21.45 12.16 20.04
CA ALA A 62 -21.28 12.10 21.49
C ALA A 62 -20.53 10.84 21.92
N GLU A 63 -20.81 9.72 21.26
CA GLU A 63 -20.07 8.46 21.43
C GLU A 63 -18.63 8.61 20.91
N LEU A 64 -18.45 9.18 19.71
CA LEU A 64 -17.11 9.52 19.19
C LEU A 64 -16.34 10.38 20.18
N SER A 65 -16.95 11.44 20.72
CA SER A 65 -16.30 12.33 21.70
C SER A 65 -15.82 11.57 22.93
N SER A 66 -16.63 10.63 23.43
CA SER A 66 -16.33 9.85 24.63
C SER A 66 -15.21 8.84 24.37
N LEU A 67 -15.29 8.09 23.26
CA LEU A 67 -14.28 7.10 22.89
C LEU A 67 -12.95 7.77 22.51
N LEU A 68 -12.99 8.90 21.82
CA LEU A 68 -11.81 9.68 21.47
C LEU A 68 -11.13 10.23 22.72
N GLN A 69 -11.90 10.72 23.70
CA GLN A 69 -11.35 11.14 24.98
C GLN A 69 -10.70 9.96 25.73
N GLN A 70 -11.33 8.79 25.73
CA GLN A 70 -10.75 7.59 26.34
C GLN A 70 -9.43 7.19 25.66
N ALA A 71 -9.40 7.15 24.33
CA ALA A 71 -8.19 6.87 23.56
C ALA A 71 -7.10 7.91 23.83
N TYR A 72 -7.45 9.20 23.92
CA TYR A 72 -6.51 10.25 24.28
C TYR A 72 -5.90 10.03 25.67
N MET A 73 -6.73 9.74 26.69
CA MET A 73 -6.27 9.56 28.06
C MET A 73 -5.26 8.40 28.21
N GLU A 74 -5.42 7.33 27.42
CA GLU A 74 -4.46 6.21 27.41
C GLU A 74 -3.06 6.65 26.91
N PHE A 75 -3.01 7.61 25.98
CA PHE A 75 -1.79 8.10 25.34
C PHE A 75 -1.38 9.50 25.80
N GLU A 76 -2.06 10.10 26.79
CA GLU A 76 -1.91 11.51 27.17
C GLU A 76 -0.45 11.89 27.43
N LYS A 77 0.29 11.06 28.18
CA LYS A 77 1.71 11.26 28.50
C LYS A 77 2.64 11.26 27.27
N HIS A 78 2.19 10.74 26.14
CA HIS A 78 2.96 10.60 24.91
C HIS A 78 2.52 11.58 23.83
N ILE A 79 1.34 12.18 23.94
CA ILE A 79 0.86 13.22 23.01
C ILE A 79 1.39 14.58 23.47
N GLN A 80 2.13 15.29 22.62
CA GLN A 80 2.57 16.67 22.87
C GLN A 80 1.46 17.69 22.60
N SER A 81 0.74 17.53 21.49
CA SER A 81 -0.33 18.43 21.07
C SER A 81 -1.35 17.63 20.26
N PHE A 82 -2.63 18.00 20.36
CA PHE A 82 -3.73 17.35 19.64
C PHE A 82 -4.80 18.34 19.20
N SER A 83 -5.24 18.22 17.95
CA SER A 83 -6.45 18.88 17.44
C SER A 83 -7.28 17.86 16.65
N GLY A 84 -8.60 17.87 16.81
CA GLY A 84 -9.52 17.01 16.07
C GLY A 84 -10.68 17.79 15.47
N GLY A 85 -11.30 17.23 14.43
CA GLY A 85 -12.46 17.79 13.77
C GLY A 85 -13.34 16.68 13.19
N TYR A 86 -14.64 16.83 13.40
CA TYR A 86 -15.67 15.96 12.88
C TYR A 86 -16.67 16.82 12.10
N PHE A 87 -16.91 16.46 10.85
CA PHE A 87 -17.69 17.24 9.89
C PHE A 87 -18.79 16.35 9.31
N GLU A 88 -20.05 16.77 9.43
CA GLU A 88 -21.20 16.06 8.88
C GLU A 88 -21.75 16.78 7.65
N ASP A 89 -22.26 16.02 6.69
CA ASP A 89 -22.94 16.53 5.51
C ASP A 89 -24.17 17.41 5.83
N SER A 90 -24.75 17.21 7.02
CA SER A 90 -25.81 18.04 7.61
C SER A 90 -25.38 19.49 7.88
N GLY A 91 -24.07 19.76 7.85
CA GLY A 91 -23.46 21.03 8.21
C GLY A 91 -23.01 21.12 9.66
N ARG A 92 -23.17 20.06 10.47
CA ARG A 92 -22.67 20.02 11.86
C ARG A 92 -21.16 19.86 11.88
N VAL A 93 -20.48 20.62 12.75
CA VAL A 93 -19.03 20.53 12.96
C VAL A 93 -18.74 20.44 14.45
N VAL A 94 -17.92 19.48 14.86
CA VAL A 94 -17.40 19.35 16.22
C VAL A 94 -15.89 19.34 16.17
N VAL A 95 -15.24 20.18 16.98
CA VAL A 95 -13.79 20.31 17.01
C VAL A 95 -13.25 20.13 18.42
N TRP A 96 -12.07 19.52 18.53
CA TRP A 96 -11.38 19.23 19.78
C TRP A 96 -10.00 19.88 19.79
N SER A 97 -9.57 20.29 20.98
CA SER A 97 -8.25 20.85 21.23
C SER A 97 -7.76 20.41 22.59
N VAL A 98 -6.49 19.99 22.64
CA VAL A 98 -5.77 19.63 23.86
C VAL A 98 -4.30 19.98 23.69
N LYS A 99 -3.63 20.34 24.79
CA LYS A 99 -2.22 20.72 24.83
C LYS A 99 -1.84 21.69 23.72
N GLN A 100 -2.58 22.80 23.65
CA GLN A 100 -2.39 23.91 22.71
C GLN A 100 -2.63 23.60 21.22
N GLY A 101 -3.19 22.44 20.87
CA GLY A 101 -3.70 22.21 19.53
C GLY A 101 -4.71 23.29 19.12
N VAL A 102 -4.73 23.67 17.86
CA VAL A 102 -5.40 24.89 17.40
C VAL A 102 -6.35 24.60 16.24
N VAL A 103 -7.46 25.33 16.21
CA VAL A 103 -8.41 25.34 15.11
C VAL A 103 -8.69 26.79 14.74
N PHE A 104 -8.47 27.12 13.47
CA PHE A 104 -8.87 28.38 12.86
C PHE A 104 -9.99 28.13 11.86
N LEU A 105 -10.87 29.12 11.72
CA LEU A 105 -11.93 29.15 10.72
C LEU A 105 -11.74 30.36 9.83
N GLN A 106 -11.77 30.12 8.53
CA GLN A 106 -11.98 31.13 7.52
C GLN A 106 -13.41 31.03 6.99
N ARG A 107 -14.17 32.12 7.15
CA ARG A 107 -15.51 32.28 6.61
C ARG A 107 -15.58 33.60 5.88
N GLU A 108 -15.81 33.55 4.57
CA GLU A 108 -15.77 34.72 3.70
C GLU A 108 -14.45 35.48 3.90
N ASP A 109 -14.52 36.72 4.37
CA ASP A 109 -13.40 37.62 4.58
C ASP A 109 -12.77 37.48 5.96
N LYS A 110 -13.44 36.78 6.87
CA LYS A 110 -13.08 36.69 8.29
C LYS A 110 -12.24 35.45 8.52
N PHE A 111 -11.08 35.64 9.14
CA PHE A 111 -10.21 34.57 9.61
C PHE A 111 -10.02 34.73 11.12
N GLY A 112 -10.24 33.66 11.86
CA GLY A 112 -10.15 33.71 13.32
C GLY A 112 -9.83 32.36 13.93
N LYS A 113 -9.16 32.40 15.08
CA LYS A 113 -8.94 31.24 15.94
C LYS A 113 -10.25 30.92 16.66
N VAL A 114 -10.79 29.73 16.46
CA VAL A 114 -12.07 29.29 17.06
C VAL A 114 -11.88 28.40 18.26
N LEU A 115 -10.78 27.64 18.32
CA LEU A 115 -10.47 26.79 19.47
C LEU A 115 -8.97 26.64 19.68
N GLN A 116 -8.51 26.85 20.91
CA GLN A 116 -7.19 26.48 21.41
C GLN A 116 -7.28 26.31 22.92
N SER A 117 -6.71 25.23 23.46
CA SER A 117 -6.85 24.87 24.87
C SER A 117 -5.70 23.99 25.33
N ASP A 118 -5.26 24.18 26.57
CA ASP A 118 -4.34 23.25 27.26
C ASP A 118 -5.04 21.96 27.65
N ILE A 119 -6.25 22.08 28.20
CA ILE A 119 -7.06 20.96 28.66
C ILE A 119 -8.00 20.47 27.57
N TRP A 120 -8.51 19.24 27.72
CA TRP A 120 -9.46 18.66 26.77
C TRP A 120 -10.69 19.55 26.62
N LYS A 121 -10.81 20.21 25.46
CA LYS A 121 -11.91 21.12 25.16
C LYS A 121 -12.54 20.73 23.83
N VAL A 122 -13.87 20.70 23.83
CA VAL A 122 -14.68 20.45 22.64
C VAL A 122 -15.55 21.67 22.37
N THR A 123 -15.78 21.97 21.11
CA THR A 123 -16.74 23.01 20.69
C THR A 123 -17.50 22.52 19.46
N GLU A 124 -18.79 22.78 19.45
CA GLU A 124 -19.69 22.43 18.35
C GLU A 124 -20.18 23.69 17.64
N GLY A 125 -20.35 23.60 16.32
CA GLY A 125 -20.88 24.66 15.49
C GLY A 125 -21.51 24.14 14.21
N LYS A 126 -21.86 25.08 13.33
CA LYS A 126 -22.37 24.79 11.98
C LYS A 126 -21.47 25.41 10.92
N THR A 127 -21.19 24.65 9.87
CA THR A 127 -20.48 25.11 8.68
C THR A 127 -21.42 25.78 7.69
N GLN A 128 -20.90 26.77 6.97
CA GLN A 128 -21.49 27.36 5.77
C GLN A 128 -20.72 26.84 4.55
N LYS A 129 -21.24 27.08 3.34
CA LYS A 129 -20.56 26.73 2.09
C LYS A 129 -19.25 27.52 1.95
N ASN A 130 -18.17 26.86 1.52
CA ASN A 130 -16.82 27.41 1.37
C ASN A 130 -16.12 27.82 2.69
N ASP A 131 -16.65 27.43 3.85
CA ASP A 131 -15.91 27.54 5.10
C ASP A 131 -14.65 26.68 5.00
N THR A 132 -13.51 27.25 5.43
CA THR A 132 -12.23 26.55 5.44
C THR A 132 -11.68 26.50 6.86
N PHE A 133 -11.49 25.29 7.37
CA PHE A 133 -10.93 25.03 8.70
C PHE A 133 -9.45 24.72 8.56
N PHE A 134 -8.62 25.38 9.38
CA PHE A 134 -7.20 25.09 9.51
C PHE A 134 -6.95 24.56 10.92
N CYS A 135 -6.69 23.27 11.03
CA CYS A 135 -6.50 22.60 12.30
C CYS A 135 -5.08 22.09 12.39
N GLY A 136 -4.48 22.11 13.58
CA GLY A 136 -3.15 21.54 13.76
C GLY A 136 -2.65 21.58 15.19
N THR A 137 -1.40 21.18 15.34
CA THR A 137 -0.70 21.19 16.63
C THR A 137 -0.33 22.62 17.08
N ASP A 138 0.14 22.74 18.31
CA ASP A 138 0.61 24.00 18.89
C ASP A 138 1.63 24.74 18.01
N ALA A 139 2.62 24.02 17.45
CA ALA A 139 3.63 24.60 16.56
C ALA A 139 3.01 25.10 15.24
N PHE A 140 1.90 24.51 14.78
CA PHE A 140 1.16 25.01 13.61
C PHE A 140 0.55 26.40 13.87
N SER A 141 0.21 26.78 15.11
CA SER A 141 -0.31 28.12 15.40
C SER A 141 0.67 29.24 15.04
N LEU A 142 1.98 28.96 14.97
CA LEU A 142 3.02 29.93 14.60
C LEU A 142 3.12 30.15 13.09
N LEU A 143 2.47 29.29 12.30
CA LEU A 143 2.36 29.42 10.85
C LEU A 143 1.18 30.32 10.47
N MET A 144 0.23 30.55 11.38
CA MET A 144 -0.93 31.39 11.11
C MET A 144 -0.67 32.84 11.54
N PRO A 145 -1.15 33.86 10.79
CA PRO A 145 -2.03 33.77 9.62
C PRO A 145 -1.22 33.76 8.32
N LEU A 146 -1.13 32.59 7.70
CA LEU A 146 -0.29 32.36 6.53
C LEU A 146 -0.85 32.99 5.23
N HIS A 147 -2.03 33.60 5.29
CA HIS A 147 -2.66 34.28 4.17
C HIS A 147 -3.78 35.26 4.56
N THR A 148 -3.44 36.43 5.09
CA THR A 148 -4.35 37.60 4.98
C THR A 148 -4.43 38.17 3.56
N HIS A 149 -3.79 37.54 2.57
CA HIS A 149 -3.89 37.89 1.16
C HIS A 149 -5.13 37.28 0.50
N GLU A 150 -5.93 38.10 -0.20
CA GLU A 150 -7.12 37.70 -0.97
C GLU A 150 -6.87 36.51 -1.91
N LYS A 151 -5.65 36.37 -2.43
CA LYS A 151 -5.28 35.34 -3.42
C LYS A 151 -5.46 33.89 -2.93
N ASN A 152 -5.37 33.64 -1.62
CA ASN A 152 -5.41 32.28 -1.09
C ASN A 152 -6.80 31.89 -0.57
N ARG A 153 -7.77 32.82 -0.55
CA ARG A 153 -9.09 32.59 0.04
C ARG A 153 -9.93 31.55 -0.69
N ASN A 154 -9.68 31.38 -1.99
CA ASN A 154 -10.43 30.47 -2.87
C ASN A 154 -9.59 29.27 -3.35
N MET A 155 -8.43 29.04 -2.74
CA MET A 155 -7.60 27.88 -3.09
C MET A 155 -8.24 26.61 -2.52
N ARG A 156 -8.15 25.52 -3.28
CA ARG A 156 -8.57 24.19 -2.82
C ARG A 156 -7.66 23.71 -1.68
N PRO A 157 -8.14 22.80 -0.80
CA PRO A 157 -7.36 22.29 0.32
C PRO A 157 -5.97 21.77 -0.10
N ASP A 158 -5.86 21.06 -1.23
CA ASP A 158 -4.58 20.51 -1.72
C ASP A 158 -3.56 21.61 -2.03
N ALA A 159 -4.00 22.70 -2.69
CA ALA A 159 -3.13 23.81 -3.03
C ALA A 159 -2.73 24.64 -1.79
N LEU A 160 -3.61 24.73 -0.78
CA LEU A 160 -3.28 25.31 0.52
C LEU A 160 -2.28 24.43 1.28
N ALA A 161 -2.46 23.11 1.24
CA ALA A 161 -1.56 22.14 1.87
C ALA A 161 -0.15 22.21 1.28
N GLU A 162 -0.02 22.36 -0.05
CA GLU A 162 1.29 22.56 -0.71
C GLU A 162 2.00 23.82 -0.23
N LEU A 163 1.29 24.96 -0.12
CA LEU A 163 1.85 26.21 0.40
C LEU A 163 2.31 26.07 1.87
N LEU A 164 1.49 25.41 2.69
CA LEU A 164 1.83 25.13 4.09
C LEU A 164 3.04 24.21 4.19
N ALA A 165 3.12 23.16 3.36
CA ALA A 165 4.23 22.22 3.33
C ALA A 165 5.56 22.92 3.00
N GLN A 166 5.56 23.85 2.02
CA GLN A 166 6.75 24.63 1.66
C GLN A 166 7.29 25.44 2.85
N GLN A 167 6.44 26.13 3.62
CA GLN A 167 6.97 26.87 4.76
C GLN A 167 7.26 26.00 5.99
N ILE A 168 6.59 24.87 6.15
CA ILE A 168 6.98 23.89 7.18
C ILE A 168 8.41 23.41 6.92
N GLN A 169 8.77 23.08 5.68
CA GLN A 169 10.14 22.65 5.33
C GLN A 169 11.21 23.69 5.66
N SER A 170 10.86 24.98 5.68
CA SER A 170 11.79 26.06 6.02
C SER A 170 12.04 26.24 7.53
N ARG A 171 11.33 25.50 8.39
CA ARG A 171 11.42 25.64 9.85
C ARG A 171 12.31 24.60 10.51
N VAL A 172 12.86 24.94 11.67
CA VAL A 172 13.69 24.05 12.48
C VAL A 172 12.84 23.07 13.32
N ASP A 173 11.60 23.44 13.64
CA ASP A 173 10.68 22.69 14.50
C ASP A 173 9.67 21.82 13.71
N THR A 174 10.03 21.37 12.51
CA THR A 174 9.14 20.58 11.62
C THR A 174 8.54 19.36 12.31
N ALA A 175 9.30 18.71 13.19
CA ALA A 175 8.88 17.49 13.90
C ALA A 175 7.73 17.71 14.89
N ARG A 176 7.36 18.97 15.15
CA ARG A 176 6.23 19.35 16.01
C ARG A 176 4.99 19.81 15.24
N ILE A 177 5.03 19.77 13.91
CA ILE A 177 3.96 20.32 13.08
C ILE A 177 3.19 19.19 12.42
N ALA A 178 1.93 19.02 12.83
CA ALA A 178 0.92 18.28 12.09
C ALA A 178 -0.32 19.17 11.94
N ALA A 179 -0.88 19.23 10.74
CA ALA A 179 -2.02 20.07 10.44
C ALA A 179 -2.87 19.47 9.32
N TYR A 180 -4.10 19.96 9.18
CA TYR A 180 -4.97 19.63 8.07
C TYR A 180 -5.88 20.79 7.73
N VAL A 181 -6.25 20.87 6.46
CA VAL A 181 -7.18 21.87 5.92
C VAL A 181 -8.44 21.17 5.48
N VAL A 182 -9.61 21.63 5.93
CA VAL A 182 -10.93 21.10 5.51
C VAL A 182 -11.75 22.22 4.91
N GLN A 183 -12.28 22.02 3.69
CA GLN A 183 -13.17 22.97 3.02
C GLN A 183 -14.53 22.34 2.73
N SER A 184 -15.61 23.06 3.02
CA SER A 184 -16.98 22.63 2.77
C SER A 184 -17.50 23.05 1.37
N GLY A 185 -18.29 22.20 0.72
CA GLY A 185 -19.09 22.56 -0.45
C GLY A 185 -18.44 22.36 -1.83
N ILE A 186 -17.40 21.52 -1.95
CA ILE A 186 -16.80 21.15 -3.25
C ILE A 186 -17.53 19.94 -3.83
N THR A 187 -18.31 20.14 -4.90
CA THR A 187 -18.92 19.05 -5.67
C THR A 187 -17.82 18.25 -6.38
N LEU A 188 -17.61 16.99 -6.00
CA LEU A 188 -16.86 16.03 -6.82
C LEU A 188 -17.69 15.76 -8.07
N LEU A 189 -17.33 16.38 -9.20
CA LEU A 189 -17.88 16.02 -10.51
C LEU A 189 -17.27 14.68 -10.93
N SER A 190 -17.83 13.58 -10.44
CA SER A 190 -17.71 12.28 -11.09
C SER A 190 -18.69 12.27 -12.25
N THR A 191 -18.21 12.40 -13.49
CA THR A 191 -19.00 12.05 -14.67
C THR A 191 -19.27 10.54 -14.63
N PRO A 192 -20.53 10.07 -14.61
CA PRO A 192 -20.82 8.65 -14.66
C PRO A 192 -20.62 8.13 -16.08
N ILE A 193 -19.83 7.06 -16.22
CA ILE A 193 -19.84 6.21 -17.42
C ILE A 193 -21.12 5.35 -17.37
N PRO A 194 -21.85 5.15 -18.48
CA PRO A 194 -23.07 4.34 -18.48
C PRO A 194 -22.75 2.88 -18.14
N VAL A 195 -23.41 2.33 -17.13
CA VAL A 195 -23.32 0.91 -16.78
C VAL A 195 -24.24 0.12 -17.71
N GLU A 196 -23.63 -0.78 -18.48
CA GLU A 196 -24.32 -1.83 -19.22
C GLU A 196 -24.88 -2.87 -18.22
N THR A 197 -26.20 -3.04 -18.23
CA THR A 197 -26.92 -3.96 -17.34
C THR A 197 -26.64 -5.42 -17.70
N GLN A 198 -26.12 -6.20 -16.75
CA GLN A 198 -26.22 -7.66 -16.72
C GLN A 198 -27.15 -8.12 -15.59
N PRO A 199 -27.82 -9.27 -15.75
CA PRO A 199 -29.02 -9.60 -15.00
C PRO A 199 -28.73 -10.06 -13.56
N THR A 200 -29.67 -9.66 -12.70
CA THR A 200 -29.81 -9.95 -11.27
C THR A 200 -29.64 -11.43 -10.93
N LYS A 201 -28.69 -11.75 -10.04
CA LYS A 201 -28.70 -12.97 -9.23
C LYS A 201 -29.21 -12.63 -7.84
N GLU A 202 -30.19 -13.41 -7.38
CA GLU A 202 -30.82 -13.33 -6.06
C GLU A 202 -29.80 -13.38 -4.92
N GLU A 203 -29.95 -12.45 -3.97
CA GLU A 203 -29.23 -12.42 -2.70
C GLU A 203 -29.66 -13.58 -1.78
N GLU A 204 -28.68 -14.41 -1.41
CA GLU A 204 -28.82 -15.36 -0.29
C GLU A 204 -28.37 -14.66 1.01
N LYS A 205 -29.31 -14.43 1.93
CA LYS A 205 -29.08 -13.76 3.22
C LYS A 205 -28.16 -14.58 4.13
N ILE A 206 -27.04 -14.00 4.55
CA ILE A 206 -26.14 -14.53 5.58
C ILE A 206 -26.56 -13.99 6.97
N PRO A 207 -26.79 -14.82 8.00
CA PRO A 207 -27.06 -14.34 9.36
C PRO A 207 -25.76 -14.01 10.15
N PRO A 208 -25.85 -13.16 11.20
CA PRO A 208 -24.71 -12.54 11.87
C PRO A 208 -23.88 -13.48 12.76
N TYR A 209 -22.57 -13.21 12.81
CA TYR A 209 -21.57 -13.94 13.59
C TYR A 209 -21.66 -13.64 15.10
N LEU A 210 -21.71 -14.70 15.92
CA LEU A 210 -21.56 -14.64 17.38
C LEU A 210 -20.08 -14.62 17.77
N TYR A 211 -19.67 -13.59 18.51
CA TYR A 211 -18.40 -13.52 19.25
C TYR A 211 -18.40 -14.54 20.40
N TYR A 212 -17.32 -15.32 20.54
CA TYR A 212 -17.02 -16.10 21.74
C TYR A 212 -15.84 -15.45 22.45
N SER A 213 -16.07 -14.90 23.64
CA SER A 213 -15.02 -14.49 24.57
C SER A 213 -14.51 -15.73 25.32
N GLY A 214 -13.19 -15.88 25.42
CA GLY A 214 -12.55 -16.95 26.20
C GLY A 214 -12.29 -16.49 27.63
N ASP A 215 -12.81 -17.25 28.60
CA ASP A 215 -12.48 -17.09 30.02
C ASP A 215 -11.12 -17.74 30.36
N GLN A 216 -10.31 -17.03 31.15
CA GLN A 216 -9.24 -17.56 32.00
C GLN A 216 -9.71 -17.57 33.47
N PRO A 217 -9.21 -18.48 34.33
CA PRO A 217 -9.85 -18.79 35.60
C PRO A 217 -9.37 -17.95 36.80
N THR A 218 -10.34 -17.54 37.60
CA THR A 218 -10.36 -17.36 39.08
C THR A 218 -9.24 -16.59 39.79
N GLN A 219 -9.63 -15.52 40.51
CA GLN A 219 -9.37 -15.44 41.95
C GLN A 219 -10.62 -14.97 42.71
N ALA A 220 -10.95 -15.74 43.75
CA ALA A 220 -12.00 -15.41 44.70
C ALA A 220 -11.49 -14.36 45.70
N LYS A 221 -12.27 -13.29 45.91
CA LYS A 221 -12.31 -12.56 47.18
C LYS A 221 -13.75 -12.31 47.59
N THR A 222 -14.00 -12.71 48.83
CA THR A 222 -15.18 -12.51 49.64
C THR A 222 -15.45 -11.02 49.88
N SER A 223 -16.70 -10.59 49.71
CA SER A 223 -17.33 -9.66 50.66
C SER A 223 -18.86 -9.69 50.52
N ARG A 224 -19.52 -9.55 51.67
CA ARG A 224 -20.96 -9.49 51.86
C ARG A 224 -21.54 -8.24 51.19
N GLY A 225 -22.65 -8.40 50.48
CA GLY A 225 -23.53 -7.31 50.05
C GLY A 225 -24.86 -7.88 49.57
N THR A 226 -25.89 -7.73 50.39
CA THR A 226 -27.28 -8.06 50.09
C THR A 226 -27.83 -7.18 48.97
N ALA A 227 -28.33 -7.76 47.89
CA ALA A 227 -29.33 -7.13 47.02
C ALA A 227 -30.13 -8.20 46.26
N GLN A 228 -31.44 -8.23 46.50
CA GLN A 228 -32.44 -8.99 45.77
C GLN A 228 -32.49 -8.55 44.30
N PHE A 229 -32.26 -9.47 43.35
CA PHE A 229 -32.69 -9.42 41.95
C PHE A 229 -32.32 -10.80 41.35
N GLY A 230 -33.13 -11.62 40.68
CA GLY A 230 -34.53 -11.61 40.33
C GLY A 230 -34.87 -13.01 39.78
N ILE A 231 -35.51 -13.87 40.60
CA ILE A 231 -35.99 -15.21 40.25
C ILE A 231 -37.11 -15.16 39.17
N GLY A 232 -37.58 -13.97 38.80
CA GLY A 232 -38.67 -13.76 37.82
C GLY A 232 -38.30 -13.91 36.34
N MET A 233 -37.02 -13.93 35.95
CA MET A 233 -36.65 -13.99 34.52
C MET A 233 -36.39 -15.43 34.01
N MET A 234 -36.00 -16.35 34.89
CA MET A 234 -35.83 -17.79 34.56
C MET A 234 -37.15 -18.55 34.40
N LEU A 235 -38.27 -18.03 34.91
CA LEU A 235 -39.60 -18.66 34.78
C LEU A 235 -40.35 -18.28 33.49
N ARG A 236 -39.88 -17.29 32.71
CA ARG A 236 -40.51 -16.89 31.44
C ARG A 236 -39.90 -17.53 30.19
N ALA A 237 -38.68 -18.06 30.28
CA ALA A 237 -38.03 -18.75 29.15
C ALA A 237 -38.41 -20.23 29.02
N PHE A 238 -39.03 -20.83 30.06
CA PHE A 238 -39.46 -22.23 30.03
C PHE A 238 -40.90 -22.43 29.52
N SER A 239 -41.68 -21.35 29.34
CA SER A 239 -43.09 -21.45 28.92
C SER A 239 -43.31 -21.44 27.41
N SER A 240 -42.32 -21.08 26.60
CA SER A 240 -42.45 -20.99 25.13
C SER A 240 -41.94 -22.22 24.37
N MET A 241 -41.25 -23.15 25.02
CA MET A 241 -40.71 -24.36 24.38
C MET A 241 -41.51 -25.64 24.65
N LEU A 242 -42.54 -25.58 25.50
CA LEU A 242 -43.44 -26.71 25.80
C LEU A 242 -44.76 -26.69 25.01
N GLN A 243 -44.95 -25.75 24.07
CA GLN A 243 -46.19 -25.61 23.29
C GLN A 243 -46.19 -26.30 21.92
N ARG A 244 -45.15 -27.07 21.56
CA ARG A 244 -45.06 -27.76 20.25
C ARG A 244 -45.07 -29.29 20.30
N ILE A 245 -45.43 -29.88 21.44
CA ILE A 245 -45.66 -31.33 21.55
C ILE A 245 -47.17 -31.58 21.60
N PRO A 246 -47.78 -32.27 20.61
CA PRO A 246 -49.24 -32.42 20.50
C PRO A 246 -49.80 -33.52 21.42
N PHE A 247 -49.26 -33.68 22.64
CA PHE A 247 -49.67 -34.74 23.57
C PHE A 247 -50.26 -34.24 24.90
N PHE A 248 -50.26 -32.94 25.18
CA PHE A 248 -50.86 -32.40 26.41
C PHE A 248 -52.19 -31.68 26.14
N ARG A 249 -53.18 -32.45 25.65
CA ARG A 249 -54.59 -32.11 25.85
C ARG A 249 -54.89 -32.35 27.33
N ARG A 250 -55.39 -31.33 28.03
CA ARG A 250 -55.74 -31.36 29.47
C ARG A 250 -56.47 -32.66 29.86
N GLN A 251 -55.73 -33.60 30.43
CA GLN A 251 -56.24 -34.51 31.44
C GLN A 251 -55.44 -34.19 32.70
N SER A 252 -56.14 -33.74 33.73
CA SER A 252 -55.60 -33.61 35.08
C SER A 252 -55.10 -34.98 35.51
N VAL A 253 -53.78 -35.19 35.44
CA VAL A 253 -53.14 -36.38 36.02
C VAL A 253 -53.27 -36.25 37.53
N TYR A 254 -54.24 -36.97 38.09
CA TYR A 254 -54.34 -37.25 39.52
C TYR A 254 -53.01 -37.90 39.95
N VAL A 255 -52.19 -37.19 40.73
CA VAL A 255 -51.09 -37.81 41.47
C VAL A 255 -51.71 -38.62 42.61
N ARG A 256 -52.21 -39.82 42.28
CA ARG A 256 -52.50 -40.87 43.25
C ARG A 256 -51.21 -41.10 44.03
N SER A 257 -51.28 -41.17 45.35
CA SER A 257 -50.14 -41.37 46.25
C SER A 257 -49.31 -42.58 45.80
N LEU A 258 -48.24 -42.31 45.08
CA LEU A 258 -47.27 -43.33 44.68
C LEU A 258 -46.62 -43.87 45.95
N SER A 259 -46.65 -45.19 46.15
CA SER A 259 -46.01 -45.85 47.30
C SER A 259 -44.54 -45.42 47.40
N LYS A 260 -43.97 -45.38 48.62
CA LYS A 260 -42.59 -44.91 48.88
C LYS A 260 -41.56 -45.44 47.85
N LYS A 261 -41.72 -46.69 47.37
CA LYS A 261 -40.88 -47.32 46.35
C LYS A 261 -40.94 -46.64 44.97
N LYS A 262 -42.11 -46.17 44.52
CA LYS A 262 -42.28 -45.49 43.22
C LYS A 262 -41.80 -44.03 43.23
N ARG A 263 -41.83 -43.35 44.39
CA ARG A 263 -41.20 -42.03 44.56
C ARG A 263 -39.66 -42.11 44.49
N ILE A 264 -39.07 -43.10 45.14
CA ILE A 264 -37.62 -43.33 45.07
C ILE A 264 -37.20 -43.63 43.62
N ALA A 265 -37.97 -44.46 42.91
CA ALA A 265 -37.72 -44.77 41.49
C ALA A 265 -37.82 -43.53 40.56
N ALA A 266 -38.75 -42.61 40.82
CA ALA A 266 -38.87 -41.37 40.04
C ALA A 266 -37.71 -40.41 40.29
N VAL A 267 -37.26 -40.29 41.56
CA VAL A 267 -36.11 -39.45 41.92
C VAL A 267 -34.80 -40.02 41.38
N SER A 268 -34.62 -41.35 41.42
CA SER A 268 -33.44 -42.00 40.83
C SER A 268 -33.41 -41.89 39.31
N ALA A 269 -34.55 -42.01 38.63
CA ALA A 269 -34.65 -41.78 37.19
C ALA A 269 -34.32 -40.33 36.81
N MET A 270 -34.81 -39.34 37.58
CA MET A 270 -34.49 -37.92 37.35
C MET A 270 -33.00 -37.62 37.57
N LEU A 271 -32.40 -38.17 38.63
CA LEU A 271 -30.95 -38.05 38.87
C LEU A 271 -30.13 -38.71 37.76
N LEU A 272 -30.60 -39.82 37.19
CA LEU A 272 -29.93 -40.52 36.10
C LEU A 272 -29.97 -39.72 34.79
N VAL A 273 -31.08 -39.02 34.51
CA VAL A 273 -31.17 -38.09 33.36
C VAL A 273 -30.23 -36.89 33.54
N ILE A 274 -30.16 -36.30 34.74
CA ILE A 274 -29.22 -35.21 35.04
C ILE A 274 -27.77 -35.70 34.90
N LEU A 275 -27.46 -36.91 35.37
CA LEU A 275 -26.13 -37.52 35.24
C LEU A 275 -25.75 -37.74 33.77
N LEU A 276 -26.66 -38.28 32.95
CA LEU A 276 -26.44 -38.44 31.51
C LEU A 276 -26.25 -37.10 30.79
N MET A 277 -26.97 -36.06 31.21
CA MET A 277 -26.81 -34.70 30.69
C MET A 277 -25.43 -34.12 31.04
N LEU A 278 -24.96 -34.30 32.28
CA LEU A 278 -23.62 -33.88 32.71
C LEU A 278 -22.50 -34.65 32.01
N ILE A 279 -22.67 -35.96 31.79
CA ILE A 279 -21.72 -36.78 31.01
C ILE A 279 -21.69 -36.31 29.55
N GLY A 280 -22.84 -36.01 28.95
CA GLY A 280 -22.92 -35.46 27.60
C GLY A 280 -22.22 -34.10 27.46
N ILE A 281 -22.38 -33.21 28.44
CA ILE A 281 -21.66 -31.92 28.51
C ILE A 281 -20.15 -32.13 28.70
N GLY A 282 -19.74 -33.08 29.54
CA GLY A 282 -18.33 -33.43 29.73
C GLY A 282 -17.68 -34.04 28.48
N TRP A 283 -18.42 -34.90 27.76
CA TRP A 283 -17.95 -35.56 26.55
C TRP A 283 -17.82 -34.57 25.38
N THR A 284 -18.76 -33.63 25.25
CA THR A 284 -18.68 -32.55 24.26
C THR A 284 -17.54 -31.57 24.57
N LYS A 285 -17.30 -31.21 25.84
CA LYS A 285 -16.14 -30.40 26.24
C LYS A 285 -14.81 -31.12 25.99
N ARG A 286 -14.71 -32.42 26.27
CA ARG A 286 -13.51 -33.23 26.01
C ARG A 286 -13.24 -33.37 24.51
N GLN A 287 -14.26 -33.62 23.70
CA GLN A 287 -14.19 -33.63 22.23
C GLN A 287 -13.76 -32.26 21.69
N ALA A 288 -14.30 -31.16 22.21
CA ALA A 288 -13.87 -29.81 21.84
C ALA A 288 -12.41 -29.54 22.20
N SER A 289 -11.92 -30.01 23.36
CA SER A 289 -10.53 -29.87 23.78
C SER A 289 -9.56 -30.66 22.91
N LEU A 290 -9.87 -31.92 22.58
CA LEU A 290 -9.05 -32.75 21.69
C LEU A 290 -9.00 -32.17 20.27
N ARG A 291 -10.12 -31.63 19.80
CA ARG A 291 -10.21 -30.92 18.52
C ARG A 291 -9.36 -29.64 18.49
N ASN A 292 -9.41 -28.85 19.56
CA ASN A 292 -8.57 -27.66 19.69
C ASN A 292 -7.09 -28.01 19.74
N GLN A 293 -6.71 -29.11 20.40
CA GLN A 293 -5.33 -29.63 20.36
C GLN A 293 -4.92 -30.05 18.95
N HIS A 294 -5.79 -30.74 18.20
CA HIS A 294 -5.49 -31.12 16.82
C HIS A 294 -5.28 -29.90 15.90
N VAL A 295 -6.15 -28.89 16.00
CA VAL A 295 -5.99 -27.62 15.27
C VAL A 295 -4.69 -26.92 15.65
N GLN A 296 -4.34 -26.89 16.94
CA GLN A 296 -3.07 -26.32 17.39
C GLN A 296 -1.87 -27.06 16.80
N THR A 297 -1.89 -28.40 16.79
CA THR A 297 -0.81 -29.19 16.19
C THR A 297 -0.68 -28.94 14.69
N LEU A 298 -1.80 -28.78 13.97
CA LEU A 298 -1.81 -28.49 12.53
C LEU A 298 -1.25 -27.09 12.22
N LEU A 299 -1.59 -26.08 13.04
CA LEU A 299 -1.19 -24.70 12.80
C LEU A 299 0.16 -24.32 13.42
N ALA A 300 0.66 -25.09 14.40
CA ALA A 300 1.91 -24.85 15.11
C ALA A 300 3.11 -24.51 14.18
N PRO A 301 3.40 -25.28 13.10
CA PRO A 301 4.53 -24.95 12.23
C PRO A 301 4.37 -23.59 11.52
N TYR A 302 3.15 -23.24 11.12
CA TYR A 302 2.88 -21.96 10.44
C TYR A 302 2.89 -20.79 11.42
N GLN A 303 2.38 -20.99 12.64
CA GLN A 303 2.46 -20.02 13.73
C GLN A 303 3.91 -19.73 14.12
N GLN A 304 4.75 -20.77 14.19
CA GLN A 304 6.17 -20.60 14.46
C GLN A 304 6.83 -19.74 13.38
N LYS A 305 6.66 -20.08 12.09
CA LYS A 305 7.20 -19.29 10.98
C LYS A 305 6.72 -17.84 10.99
N MET A 306 5.44 -17.60 11.32
CA MET A 306 4.89 -16.25 11.48
C MET A 306 5.53 -15.47 12.62
N ASN A 307 5.78 -16.12 13.76
CA ASN A 307 6.45 -15.48 14.90
C ASN A 307 7.91 -15.16 14.58
N GLU A 308 8.61 -16.06 13.89
CA GLU A 308 9.98 -15.82 13.40
C GLU A 308 10.01 -14.68 12.37
N ALA A 309 9.03 -14.62 11.45
CA ALA A 309 8.89 -13.52 10.51
C ALA A 309 8.71 -12.17 11.23
N LYS A 310 7.84 -12.11 12.25
CA LYS A 310 7.62 -10.91 13.07
C LYS A 310 8.87 -10.48 13.84
N ALA A 311 9.60 -11.44 14.40
CA ALA A 311 10.86 -11.17 15.09
C ALA A 311 11.94 -10.63 14.14
N LYS A 312 11.95 -11.07 12.87
CA LYS A 312 12.90 -10.62 11.85
C LYS A 312 12.48 -9.35 11.11
N GLN A 313 11.21 -8.94 11.12
CA GLN A 313 10.71 -7.82 10.31
C GLN A 313 11.55 -6.54 10.44
N GLY A 314 11.99 -6.19 11.65
CA GLY A 314 12.82 -5.00 11.91
C GLY A 314 14.33 -5.21 11.79
N ILE A 315 14.79 -6.44 11.49
CA ILE A 315 16.21 -6.83 11.46
C ILE A 315 16.63 -7.25 10.04
N ASP A 316 15.83 -8.14 9.44
CA ASP A 316 16.02 -8.70 8.11
C ASP A 316 14.64 -8.88 7.45
N LEU A 317 14.21 -7.82 6.76
CA LEU A 317 12.92 -7.80 6.07
C LEU A 317 12.85 -8.85 4.94
N SER A 318 13.98 -9.13 4.27
CA SER A 318 14.04 -10.15 3.23
C SER A 318 13.72 -11.54 3.78
N ALA A 319 14.34 -11.93 4.90
CA ALA A 319 14.03 -13.19 5.57
C ALA A 319 12.61 -13.21 6.15
N ALA A 320 12.14 -12.09 6.70
CA ALA A 320 10.78 -11.97 7.23
C ALA A 320 9.71 -12.22 6.15
N ARG A 321 9.87 -11.64 4.96
CA ARG A 321 8.98 -11.86 3.80
C ARG A 321 8.93 -13.33 3.39
N VAL A 322 10.09 -13.99 3.29
CA VAL A 322 10.17 -15.42 2.94
C VAL A 322 9.43 -16.28 3.96
N LEU A 323 9.71 -16.10 5.25
CA LEU A 323 9.05 -16.86 6.32
C LEU A 323 7.54 -16.64 6.37
N ALA A 324 7.10 -15.39 6.19
CA ALA A 324 5.68 -15.04 6.13
C ALA A 324 4.97 -15.71 4.94
N LYS A 325 5.60 -15.67 3.75
CA LYS A 325 5.05 -16.34 2.56
C LYS A 325 4.99 -17.85 2.75
N GLU A 326 6.04 -18.46 3.29
CA GLU A 326 6.04 -19.90 3.56
C GLU A 326 4.95 -20.32 4.55
N ALA A 327 4.71 -19.52 5.60
CA ALA A 327 3.63 -19.77 6.55
C ALA A 327 2.25 -19.66 5.90
N LEU A 328 2.04 -18.61 5.08
CA LEU A 328 0.82 -18.38 4.33
C LEU A 328 0.54 -19.51 3.34
N THR A 329 1.49 -19.83 2.45
CA THR A 329 1.32 -20.87 1.44
C THR A 329 1.16 -22.25 2.07
N GLY A 330 1.88 -22.55 3.15
CA GLY A 330 1.71 -23.79 3.90
C GLY A 330 0.31 -23.92 4.48
N ALA A 331 -0.18 -22.89 5.17
CA ALA A 331 -1.52 -22.88 5.74
C ALA A 331 -2.63 -22.91 4.67
N GLN A 332 -2.41 -22.25 3.52
CA GLN A 332 -3.32 -22.29 2.38
C GLN A 332 -3.42 -23.71 1.81
N SER A 333 -2.30 -24.44 1.69
CA SER A 333 -2.29 -25.84 1.26
C SER A 333 -3.12 -26.70 2.21
N THR A 334 -2.91 -26.58 3.53
CA THR A 334 -3.69 -27.30 4.54
C THR A 334 -5.18 -26.96 4.48
N LEU A 335 -5.52 -25.68 4.24
CA LEU A 335 -6.90 -25.24 4.08
C LEU A 335 -7.57 -25.92 2.89
N ASN A 336 -6.86 -26.00 1.76
CA ASN A 336 -7.36 -26.61 0.53
C ASN A 336 -7.56 -28.13 0.67
N GLU A 337 -6.73 -28.81 1.46
CA GLU A 337 -6.86 -30.24 1.77
C GLU A 337 -7.95 -30.53 2.83
N THR A 338 -8.34 -29.52 3.60
CA THR A 338 -9.34 -29.66 4.66
C THR A 338 -10.76 -29.50 4.11
N SER A 339 -11.61 -30.51 4.31
CA SER A 339 -13.02 -30.42 3.91
C SER A 339 -13.74 -29.25 4.60
N LYS A 340 -14.52 -28.46 3.85
CA LYS A 340 -15.37 -27.38 4.39
C LYS A 340 -16.35 -27.82 5.48
N LYS A 341 -16.68 -29.11 5.54
CA LYS A 341 -17.57 -29.71 6.56
C LYS A 341 -16.85 -29.99 7.89
N LYS A 342 -15.52 -29.99 7.90
CA LYS A 342 -14.70 -30.21 9.08
C LYS A 342 -14.63 -28.94 9.94
N PRO A 343 -14.82 -29.02 11.27
CA PRO A 343 -14.75 -27.85 12.14
C PRO A 343 -13.39 -27.13 12.11
N GLU A 344 -12.31 -27.85 11.80
CA GLU A 344 -10.94 -27.33 11.66
C GLU A 344 -10.83 -26.31 10.53
N TYR A 345 -11.63 -26.46 9.46
CA TYR A 345 -11.61 -25.58 8.28
C TYR A 345 -11.74 -24.11 8.66
N LYS A 346 -12.69 -23.78 9.54
CA LYS A 346 -12.94 -22.41 9.98
C LYS A 346 -11.74 -21.81 10.73
N SER A 347 -11.02 -22.63 11.49
CA SER A 347 -9.85 -22.15 12.25
C SER A 347 -8.66 -21.91 11.33
N ILE A 348 -8.45 -22.82 10.37
CA ILE A 348 -7.37 -22.69 9.37
C ILE A 348 -7.66 -21.49 8.45
N SER A 349 -8.91 -21.26 8.04
CA SER A 349 -9.27 -20.12 7.17
C SER A 349 -9.03 -18.77 7.85
N VAL A 350 -9.29 -18.67 9.16
CA VAL A 350 -8.98 -17.47 9.95
C VAL A 350 -7.47 -17.25 10.03
N PHE A 351 -6.69 -18.31 10.27
CA PHE A 351 -5.24 -18.21 10.28
C PHE A 351 -4.69 -17.77 8.92
N VAL A 352 -5.15 -18.36 7.81
CA VAL A 352 -4.78 -17.98 6.45
C VAL A 352 -5.06 -16.51 6.19
N THR A 353 -6.25 -16.02 6.56
CA THR A 353 -6.61 -14.60 6.41
C THR A 353 -5.66 -13.70 7.21
N THR A 354 -5.33 -14.08 8.44
CA THR A 354 -4.39 -13.34 9.29
C THR A 354 -2.96 -13.35 8.73
N ALA A 355 -2.52 -14.50 8.21
CA ALA A 355 -1.21 -14.64 7.59
C ALA A 355 -1.11 -13.84 6.29
N GLN A 356 -2.19 -13.80 5.50
CA GLN A 356 -2.29 -12.98 4.29
C GLN A 356 -2.18 -11.50 4.62
N GLN A 357 -3.00 -10.99 5.56
CA GLN A 357 -2.95 -9.59 6.00
C GLN A 357 -1.55 -9.18 6.49
N TYR A 358 -0.90 -10.04 7.27
CA TYR A 358 0.46 -9.79 7.72
C TYR A 358 1.47 -9.82 6.57
N PHE A 359 1.37 -10.81 5.67
CA PHE A 359 2.24 -10.87 4.49
C PHE A 359 2.08 -9.62 3.64
N ASP A 360 0.85 -9.18 3.36
CA ASP A 360 0.56 -7.97 2.59
C ASP A 360 1.17 -6.73 3.24
N SER A 361 1.14 -6.65 4.58
CA SER A 361 1.74 -5.54 5.32
C SER A 361 3.27 -5.43 5.19
N ILE A 362 3.95 -6.53 4.83
CA ILE A 362 5.42 -6.56 4.71
C ILE A 362 5.92 -6.87 3.30
N SER A 363 5.06 -7.35 2.40
CA SER A 363 5.44 -7.81 1.06
C SER A 363 5.97 -6.68 0.18
N GLY A 364 5.51 -5.45 0.39
CA GLY A 364 5.81 -4.33 -0.51
C GLY A 364 5.20 -4.50 -1.91
N GLU A 365 4.21 -5.39 -2.06
CA GLU A 365 3.43 -5.56 -3.27
C GLU A 365 2.29 -4.53 -3.29
N LYS A 366 2.18 -3.76 -4.38
CA LYS A 366 1.17 -2.73 -4.59
C LYS A 366 0.38 -3.08 -5.84
N HIS A 367 -0.89 -3.41 -5.67
CA HIS A 367 -1.81 -3.71 -6.77
C HIS A 367 -2.63 -2.46 -7.10
N LEU A 368 -2.56 -2.04 -8.36
CA LEU A 368 -3.22 -0.85 -8.87
C LEU A 368 -4.20 -1.28 -9.96
N ASP A 369 -5.40 -0.69 -9.94
CA ASP A 369 -6.42 -0.97 -10.95
C ASP A 369 -6.02 -0.42 -12.33
N SER A 370 -5.31 0.72 -12.36
CA SER A 370 -4.80 1.35 -13.57
C SER A 370 -3.66 2.32 -13.28
N LEU A 371 -2.90 2.67 -14.31
CA LEU A 371 -1.92 3.77 -14.28
C LEU A 371 -2.46 5.02 -15.00
N PRO A 372 -2.26 6.23 -14.44
CA PRO A 372 -2.62 7.46 -15.13
C PRO A 372 -1.78 7.67 -16.38
N VAL A 373 -2.43 8.15 -17.45
CA VAL A 373 -1.74 8.62 -18.66
C VAL A 373 -0.97 9.89 -18.33
N PHE A 374 0.36 9.82 -18.50
CA PHE A 374 1.25 10.96 -18.31
C PHE A 374 1.24 11.89 -19.53
N PHE A 375 1.37 11.31 -20.73
CA PHE A 375 1.46 12.01 -22.00
C PHE A 375 0.91 11.18 -23.16
N ASN A 376 0.37 11.85 -24.19
CA ASN A 376 -0.12 11.23 -25.42
C ASN A 376 0.64 11.81 -26.63
N PHE A 377 1.41 10.98 -27.33
CA PHE A 377 2.24 11.40 -28.45
C PHE A 377 1.45 11.89 -29.66
N GLN A 378 0.17 11.51 -29.76
CA GLN A 378 -0.70 11.97 -30.84
C GLN A 378 -0.94 13.49 -30.81
N LEU A 379 -0.69 14.13 -29.65
CA LEU A 379 -0.72 15.59 -29.51
C LEU A 379 0.42 16.29 -30.27
N VAL A 380 1.51 15.58 -30.52
CA VAL A 380 2.70 16.10 -31.21
C VAL A 380 2.73 15.61 -32.66
N GLN A 381 2.50 14.31 -32.87
CA GLN A 381 2.48 13.70 -34.19
C GLN A 381 1.46 12.55 -34.25
N SER A 382 0.51 12.67 -35.18
CA SER A 382 -0.43 11.60 -35.51
C SER A 382 0.31 10.34 -35.97
N GLY A 383 -0.11 9.18 -35.47
CA GLY A 383 0.46 7.88 -35.81
C GLY A 383 1.81 7.56 -35.15
N PHE A 384 2.36 8.44 -34.30
CA PHE A 384 3.62 8.16 -33.62
C PHE A 384 3.49 7.00 -32.63
N LEU A 385 4.41 6.04 -32.71
CA LEU A 385 4.51 4.89 -31.82
C LEU A 385 5.91 4.83 -31.19
N ALA A 386 6.01 5.11 -29.89
CA ALA A 386 7.25 4.98 -29.15
C ALA A 386 7.65 3.50 -29.05
N LYS A 387 8.76 3.16 -29.71
CA LYS A 387 9.35 1.82 -29.65
C LYS A 387 10.55 1.76 -28.74
N LYS A 388 11.34 2.84 -28.72
CA LYS A 388 12.54 2.99 -27.90
C LYS A 388 12.53 4.32 -27.19
N SER A 389 13.22 4.40 -26.06
CA SER A 389 13.26 5.62 -25.28
C SER A 389 14.54 5.74 -24.47
N ALA A 390 15.00 6.97 -24.31
CA ALA A 390 16.11 7.33 -23.43
C ALA A 390 15.73 8.55 -22.59
N VAL A 391 16.47 8.78 -21.50
CA VAL A 391 16.30 9.98 -20.66
C VAL A 391 17.67 10.56 -20.34
N VAL A 392 17.75 11.88 -20.34
CA VAL A 392 18.91 12.64 -19.89
C VAL A 392 18.44 13.85 -19.09
N GLY A 393 18.81 13.91 -17.81
CA GLY A 393 18.24 14.86 -16.86
C GLY A 393 16.71 14.73 -16.80
N GLU A 394 16.00 15.83 -17.06
CA GLU A 394 14.53 15.87 -17.07
C GLU A 394 13.92 15.60 -18.44
N THR A 395 14.72 15.37 -19.48
CA THR A 395 14.21 15.22 -20.85
C THR A 395 14.26 13.76 -21.26
N ALA A 396 13.08 13.20 -21.56
CA ALA A 396 12.95 11.93 -22.24
C ALA A 396 12.91 12.14 -23.76
N VAL A 397 13.51 11.22 -24.50
CA VAL A 397 13.43 11.15 -25.96
C VAL A 397 12.84 9.81 -26.32
N PHE A 398 11.78 9.82 -27.11
CA PHE A 398 11.10 8.64 -27.61
C PHE A 398 11.34 8.52 -29.10
N LEU A 399 11.65 7.32 -29.56
CA LEU A 399 11.99 7.02 -30.95
C LEU A 399 10.97 6.04 -31.53
N ASP A 400 10.39 6.44 -32.66
CA ASP A 400 9.73 5.54 -33.57
C ASP A 400 10.77 4.98 -34.56
N THR A 401 11.11 3.71 -34.41
CA THR A 401 12.15 3.07 -35.22
C THR A 401 11.70 2.73 -36.64
N GLU A 402 10.40 2.83 -36.97
CA GLU A 402 9.90 2.65 -38.34
C GLU A 402 10.02 3.94 -39.15
N THR A 403 9.74 5.08 -38.53
CA THR A 403 9.71 6.39 -39.21
C THR A 403 10.96 7.23 -38.98
N ASN A 404 11.88 6.80 -38.10
CA ASN A 404 13.06 7.56 -37.65
C ASN A 404 12.70 8.95 -37.07
N VAL A 405 11.48 9.09 -36.55
CA VAL A 405 11.06 10.33 -35.88
C VAL A 405 11.27 10.19 -34.38
N GLY A 406 11.78 11.26 -33.76
CA GLY A 406 11.88 11.40 -32.32
C GLY A 406 10.82 12.35 -31.75
N ILE A 407 10.45 12.16 -30.49
CA ILE A 407 9.75 13.17 -29.69
C ILE A 407 10.56 13.38 -28.42
N SER A 408 10.98 14.63 -28.18
CA SER A 408 11.46 15.07 -26.87
C SER A 408 10.28 15.43 -25.97
N LEU A 409 10.38 15.09 -24.70
CA LEU A 409 9.39 15.39 -23.67
C LEU A 409 10.12 15.72 -22.37
N ASN A 410 9.92 16.94 -21.86
CA ASN A 410 10.34 17.26 -20.50
C ASN A 410 9.38 16.60 -19.50
N LEU A 411 9.92 15.76 -18.62
CA LEU A 411 9.17 14.94 -17.66
C LEU A 411 8.59 15.75 -16.50
N HIS A 412 8.99 17.01 -16.33
CA HIS A 412 8.45 17.92 -15.33
C HIS A 412 7.39 18.87 -15.92
N SER A 413 7.75 19.65 -16.95
CA SER A 413 6.89 20.66 -17.56
C SER A 413 5.91 20.12 -18.61
N LYS A 414 6.10 18.87 -19.05
CA LYS A 414 5.39 18.23 -20.18
C LYS A 414 5.55 18.94 -21.52
N GLN A 415 6.47 19.90 -21.63
CA GLN A 415 6.82 20.50 -22.91
C GLN A 415 7.39 19.43 -23.82
N SER A 416 6.93 19.41 -25.06
CA SER A 416 7.32 18.41 -26.03
C SER A 416 7.60 19.03 -27.39
N ALA A 417 8.51 18.41 -28.13
CA ALA A 417 8.85 18.82 -29.48
C ALA A 417 9.20 17.59 -30.33
N ARG A 418 8.72 17.61 -31.57
CA ARG A 418 9.14 16.66 -32.60
C ARG A 418 10.60 16.89 -32.96
N MET A 419 11.33 15.79 -33.16
CA MET A 419 12.74 15.78 -33.54
C MET A 419 12.92 14.94 -34.80
N GLU A 420 13.65 15.47 -35.77
CA GLU A 420 14.18 14.66 -36.87
C GLU A 420 15.44 13.96 -36.39
N MET A 421 15.48 12.63 -36.48
CA MET A 421 16.64 11.85 -36.05
C MET A 421 17.67 11.69 -37.18
N GLY A 422 17.44 12.30 -38.34
CA GLY A 422 18.28 12.17 -39.52
C GLY A 422 18.00 10.90 -40.34
N ASP A 423 18.78 10.72 -41.41
CA ASP A 423 18.67 9.57 -42.30
C ASP A 423 19.41 8.36 -41.69
N ILE A 424 18.73 7.66 -40.78
CA ILE A 424 19.26 6.50 -40.08
C ILE A 424 18.84 5.22 -40.81
N ALA A 425 19.80 4.44 -41.29
CA ALA A 425 19.51 3.14 -41.88
C ALA A 425 19.01 2.16 -40.79
N ALA A 426 17.69 1.99 -40.72
CA ALA A 426 16.97 1.12 -39.77
C ALA A 426 17.41 1.33 -38.30
N SER A 427 16.74 2.25 -37.61
CA SER A 427 16.94 2.48 -36.17
C SER A 427 16.65 1.23 -35.35
N ARG A 428 17.49 0.93 -34.36
CA ARG A 428 17.39 -0.26 -33.50
C ARG A 428 17.26 0.07 -32.03
N ASP A 429 18.02 1.05 -31.55
CA ASP A 429 18.01 1.44 -30.14
C ASP A 429 18.49 2.88 -29.94
N ILE A 430 18.22 3.46 -28.77
CA ILE A 430 18.56 4.85 -28.44
C ILE A 430 19.10 4.96 -27.02
N THR A 431 20.06 5.84 -26.81
CA THR A 431 20.52 6.25 -25.49
C THR A 431 20.79 7.76 -25.49
N ALA A 432 20.88 8.37 -24.30
CA ALA A 432 21.17 9.78 -24.14
C ALA A 432 22.07 10.00 -22.92
N GLU A 433 23.14 10.78 -23.11
CA GLU A 433 24.11 11.15 -22.07
C GLU A 433 24.62 12.56 -22.39
N ASP A 434 24.83 13.42 -21.38
CA ASP A 434 25.38 14.78 -21.54
C ASP A 434 24.71 15.65 -22.63
N LYS A 435 23.37 15.54 -22.76
CA LYS A 435 22.52 16.21 -23.77
C LYS A 435 22.76 15.75 -25.21
N GLN A 436 23.54 14.70 -25.41
CA GLN A 436 23.73 14.06 -26.71
C GLN A 436 22.81 12.86 -26.82
N ILE A 437 22.23 12.67 -28.00
CA ILE A 437 21.42 11.51 -28.33
C ILE A 437 22.23 10.61 -29.25
N ILE A 438 22.37 9.34 -28.85
CA ILE A 438 23.04 8.34 -29.65
C ILE A 438 21.99 7.33 -30.12
N VAL A 439 21.93 7.10 -31.43
CA VAL A 439 21.04 6.11 -32.04
C VAL A 439 21.88 5.02 -32.69
N LEU A 440 21.50 3.77 -32.41
CA LEU A 440 22.05 2.60 -33.09
C LEU A 440 21.23 2.36 -34.36
N GLY A 441 21.87 2.54 -35.51
CA GLY A 441 21.36 2.07 -36.79
C GLY A 441 21.81 0.64 -37.08
N SER A 442 21.40 0.13 -38.23
CA SER A 442 21.87 -1.15 -38.76
C SER A 442 23.32 -1.12 -39.27
N ASP A 443 23.80 0.05 -39.72
CA ASP A 443 25.10 0.22 -40.38
C ASP A 443 26.10 1.08 -39.58
N ALA A 444 25.60 1.90 -38.65
CA ALA A 444 26.35 2.96 -38.01
C ALA A 444 25.79 3.34 -36.63
N LEU A 445 26.62 4.05 -35.85
CA LEU A 445 26.15 4.86 -34.72
C LEU A 445 25.94 6.30 -35.20
N TYR A 446 24.84 6.90 -34.76
CA TYR A 446 24.47 8.27 -35.07
C TYR A 446 24.47 9.10 -33.78
N LEU A 447 25.09 10.27 -33.83
CA LEU A 447 25.12 11.25 -32.74
C LEU A 447 24.36 12.49 -33.20
N ASP A 448 23.28 12.82 -32.50
CA ASP A 448 22.39 13.95 -32.84
C ASP A 448 21.98 13.97 -34.33
N GLY A 449 21.66 12.78 -34.84
CA GLY A 449 21.24 12.54 -36.23
C GLY A 449 22.33 12.58 -37.29
N LYS A 450 23.60 12.72 -36.89
CA LYS A 450 24.76 12.62 -37.79
C LYS A 450 25.50 11.33 -37.58
N LYS A 451 25.93 10.70 -38.67
CA LYS A 451 26.75 9.49 -38.64
C LYS A 451 28.06 9.76 -37.91
N ALA A 452 28.31 9.05 -36.81
CA ALA A 452 29.44 9.24 -35.89
C ALA A 452 30.42 8.06 -35.87
N LEU A 453 29.97 6.88 -36.30
CA LEU A 453 30.79 5.70 -36.55
C LEU A 453 30.13 4.82 -37.62
N GLU A 454 30.92 4.35 -38.57
CA GLU A 454 30.53 3.37 -39.58
C GLU A 454 30.98 1.95 -39.22
N GLY A 455 30.40 0.96 -39.90
CA GLY A 455 30.84 -0.43 -39.82
C GLY A 455 30.22 -1.20 -38.65
N ILE A 456 29.04 -0.81 -38.20
CA ILE A 456 28.23 -1.67 -37.33
C ILE A 456 27.82 -2.91 -38.13
N ASP A 457 28.25 -4.07 -37.66
CA ASP A 457 27.99 -5.34 -38.32
C ASP A 457 26.55 -5.82 -38.03
N SER A 458 25.63 -5.50 -38.94
CA SER A 458 24.23 -5.92 -38.87
C SER A 458 24.05 -7.44 -38.82
N THR A 459 25.01 -8.22 -39.35
CA THR A 459 24.92 -9.70 -39.40
C THR A 459 25.07 -10.33 -38.01
N LYS A 460 25.66 -9.59 -37.06
CA LYS A 460 25.84 -10.01 -35.66
C LYS A 460 24.69 -9.60 -34.74
N ASP A 461 23.59 -9.09 -35.30
CA ASP A 461 22.44 -8.58 -34.56
C ASP A 461 22.80 -7.59 -33.43
N PRO A 462 23.24 -6.36 -33.77
CA PRO A 462 23.45 -5.29 -32.81
C PRO A 462 22.09 -4.94 -32.20
N ALA A 463 21.84 -5.40 -30.97
CA ALA A 463 20.49 -5.40 -30.42
C ALA A 463 20.25 -4.26 -29.44
N PHE A 464 21.27 -3.92 -28.66
CA PHE A 464 21.14 -2.93 -27.58
C PHE A 464 22.27 -1.91 -27.60
N LEU A 465 21.93 -0.69 -27.22
CA LEU A 465 22.81 0.45 -27.07
C LEU A 465 22.65 1.05 -25.67
N SER A 466 23.77 1.37 -25.03
CA SER A 466 23.78 2.26 -23.86
C SER A 466 25.04 3.14 -23.89
N SER A 467 25.04 4.17 -23.05
CA SER A 467 26.14 5.12 -22.92
C SER A 467 26.61 5.20 -21.47
N PHE A 468 27.91 5.39 -21.29
CA PHE A 468 28.50 5.60 -19.97
C PHE A 468 29.87 6.25 -20.08
N GLY A 469 30.03 7.40 -19.42
CA GLY A 469 31.27 8.16 -19.35
C GLY A 469 31.74 8.61 -20.73
N GLY A 470 30.82 9.06 -21.58
CA GLY A 470 31.10 9.55 -22.94
C GLY A 470 31.43 8.45 -23.95
N ASN A 471 31.16 7.18 -23.63
CA ASN A 471 31.39 6.04 -24.52
C ASN A 471 30.06 5.37 -24.90
N ALA A 472 29.97 4.86 -26.12
CA ALA A 472 28.86 4.02 -26.55
C ALA A 472 29.18 2.54 -26.36
N TYR A 473 28.18 1.76 -25.97
CA TYR A 473 28.28 0.33 -25.73
C TYR A 473 27.23 -0.41 -26.56
N VAL A 474 27.66 -1.27 -27.47
CA VAL A 474 26.77 -2.03 -28.35
C VAL A 474 26.86 -3.52 -28.03
N PHE A 475 25.73 -4.11 -27.64
CA PHE A 475 25.61 -5.56 -27.41
C PHE A 475 25.09 -6.27 -28.66
N TYR A 476 25.82 -7.27 -29.10
CA TYR A 476 25.50 -8.09 -30.27
C TYR A 476 24.92 -9.43 -29.81
N ARG A 477 23.64 -9.70 -30.11
CA ARG A 477 23.02 -11.00 -29.74
C ARG A 477 23.51 -12.16 -30.60
N GLY A 478 24.03 -11.88 -31.79
CA GLY A 478 24.50 -12.90 -32.75
C GLY A 478 25.72 -13.67 -32.25
N ASP A 479 26.66 -13.01 -31.58
CA ASP A 479 27.86 -13.64 -31.01
C ASP A 479 28.08 -13.37 -29.52
N GLY A 480 27.30 -12.46 -28.93
CA GLY A 480 27.31 -12.14 -27.50
C GLY A 480 28.40 -11.14 -27.12
N THR A 481 29.02 -10.49 -28.12
CA THR A 481 30.05 -9.49 -27.89
C THR A 481 29.44 -8.19 -27.37
N LEU A 482 30.14 -7.53 -26.45
CA LEU A 482 29.84 -6.16 -26.05
C LEU A 482 31.01 -5.27 -26.46
N LEU A 483 30.81 -4.43 -27.48
CA LEU A 483 31.84 -3.50 -27.93
C LEU A 483 31.69 -2.15 -27.22
N LYS A 484 32.77 -1.68 -26.61
CA LYS A 484 32.93 -0.33 -26.10
C LYS A 484 33.55 0.54 -27.19
N HIS A 485 32.81 1.54 -27.64
CA HIS A 485 33.25 2.54 -28.59
C HIS A 485 33.57 3.84 -27.84
N VAL A 486 34.85 4.20 -27.78
CA VAL A 486 35.31 5.41 -27.10
C VAL A 486 34.88 6.64 -27.89
N GLY A 487 34.19 7.56 -27.22
CA GLY A 487 33.77 8.83 -27.80
C GLY A 487 34.92 9.83 -27.85
N SER A 488 34.99 10.60 -28.94
CA SER A 488 35.91 11.72 -29.11
C SER A 488 35.19 12.83 -29.89
N GLY A 489 34.72 13.85 -29.17
CA GLY A 489 33.93 14.93 -29.72
C GLY A 489 32.64 14.42 -30.36
N SER A 490 32.58 14.45 -31.70
CA SER A 490 31.41 14.03 -32.48
C SER A 490 31.56 12.65 -33.14
N THR A 491 32.53 11.85 -32.73
CA THR A 491 32.85 10.55 -33.35
C THR A 491 33.07 9.46 -32.31
N PHE A 492 32.98 8.20 -32.73
CA PHE A 492 33.34 7.05 -31.90
C PHE A 492 34.43 6.19 -32.54
N SER A 493 35.24 5.51 -31.71
CA SER A 493 36.22 4.52 -32.17
C SER A 493 35.54 3.24 -32.71
N SER A 494 36.26 2.42 -33.48
CA SER A 494 35.78 1.14 -34.04
C SER A 494 35.29 0.09 -33.03
N GLY A 495 35.63 0.25 -31.75
CA GLY A 495 35.12 -0.58 -30.66
C GLY A 495 36.13 -1.61 -30.17
N THR A 496 36.14 -1.84 -28.85
CA THR A 496 36.94 -2.88 -28.21
C THR A 496 36.03 -3.78 -27.37
N ASN A 497 36.29 -5.08 -27.36
CA ASN A 497 35.49 -5.99 -26.55
C ASN A 497 35.64 -5.68 -25.06
N TRP A 498 34.51 -5.43 -24.40
CA TRP A 498 34.47 -5.06 -22.99
C TRP A 498 34.33 -6.28 -22.07
N ILE A 499 33.59 -7.31 -22.50
CA ILE A 499 33.41 -8.55 -21.71
C ILE A 499 34.67 -9.43 -21.86
N ARG A 500 35.28 -9.74 -20.72
CA ARG A 500 36.53 -10.50 -20.59
C ARG A 500 36.33 -11.93 -20.06
N SER A 501 35.18 -12.21 -19.46
CA SER A 501 34.81 -13.54 -18.96
C SER A 501 33.80 -14.24 -19.89
N ALA A 502 33.53 -15.51 -19.64
CA ALA A 502 32.39 -16.19 -20.27
C ALA A 502 31.07 -15.46 -19.95
N LEU A 503 30.13 -15.45 -20.90
CA LEU A 503 28.83 -14.79 -20.75
C LEU A 503 27.98 -15.42 -19.63
N GLY A 504 27.95 -16.74 -19.55
CA GLY A 504 27.18 -17.47 -18.54
C GLY A 504 25.65 -17.43 -18.73
N PHE A 505 25.18 -17.05 -19.92
CA PHE A 505 23.78 -17.12 -20.34
C PHE A 505 23.68 -17.26 -21.88
N GLN A 506 22.49 -17.59 -22.39
CA GLN A 506 22.22 -17.68 -23.82
C GLN A 506 22.03 -16.28 -24.40
N LYS A 507 22.96 -15.82 -25.23
CA LYS A 507 23.03 -14.44 -25.75
C LYS A 507 21.76 -13.94 -26.47
N ASP A 508 21.05 -14.82 -27.16
CA ASP A 508 19.80 -14.57 -27.87
C ASP A 508 18.60 -14.36 -26.93
N THR A 509 18.72 -14.76 -25.66
CA THR A 509 17.71 -14.50 -24.62
C THR A 509 17.78 -13.10 -24.03
N ALA A 510 18.75 -12.26 -24.40
CA ALA A 510 18.85 -10.89 -23.89
C ALA A 510 17.65 -10.04 -24.36
N THR A 511 17.02 -9.32 -23.42
CA THR A 511 15.82 -8.51 -23.65
C THR A 511 16.06 -7.02 -23.46
N SER A 512 17.08 -6.65 -22.68
CA SER A 512 17.35 -5.26 -22.28
C SER A 512 18.79 -5.10 -21.82
N PHE A 513 19.24 -3.84 -21.77
CA PHE A 513 20.61 -3.48 -21.47
C PHE A 513 20.64 -2.12 -20.74
N ALA A 514 21.36 -2.03 -19.63
CA ALA A 514 21.54 -0.80 -18.88
C ALA A 514 22.96 -0.71 -18.30
N ILE A 515 23.47 0.52 -18.11
CA ILE A 515 24.81 0.76 -17.55
C ILE A 515 24.75 1.84 -16.46
N ASP A 516 25.35 1.54 -15.31
CA ASP A 516 25.56 2.48 -14.19
C ASP A 516 27.01 2.50 -13.69
N GLY A 517 27.93 1.93 -14.49
CA GLY A 517 29.28 1.53 -14.09
C GLY A 517 29.44 0.00 -14.03
N LYS A 518 28.35 -0.73 -13.79
CA LYS A 518 28.18 -2.14 -14.13
C LYS A 518 27.30 -2.25 -15.37
N VAL A 519 27.39 -3.38 -16.06
CA VAL A 519 26.52 -3.72 -17.18
C VAL A 519 25.44 -4.65 -16.67
N TRP A 520 24.18 -4.30 -16.91
CA TRP A 520 22.98 -5.04 -16.50
C TRP A 520 22.25 -5.52 -17.75
N ILE A 521 21.92 -6.81 -17.78
CA ILE A 521 21.23 -7.45 -18.90
C ILE A 521 20.04 -8.23 -18.36
N GLY A 522 18.83 -7.89 -18.81
CA GLY A 522 17.65 -8.71 -18.58
C GLY A 522 17.55 -9.84 -19.61
N THR A 523 16.89 -10.94 -19.24
CA THR A 523 16.70 -12.09 -20.13
C THR A 523 15.23 -12.51 -20.26
N THR A 524 14.92 -13.30 -21.29
CA THR A 524 13.59 -13.87 -21.53
C THR A 524 13.16 -14.88 -20.46
N ASP A 525 14.12 -15.49 -19.77
CA ASP A 525 13.89 -16.45 -18.67
C ASP A 525 13.88 -15.79 -17.27
N GLY A 526 13.81 -14.46 -17.20
CA GLY A 526 13.63 -13.72 -15.94
C GLY A 526 14.91 -13.51 -15.13
N ARG A 527 16.09 -13.78 -15.68
CA ARG A 527 17.37 -13.52 -15.01
C ARG A 527 17.82 -12.08 -15.25
N ILE A 528 18.59 -11.57 -14.30
CA ILE A 528 19.34 -10.32 -14.42
C ILE A 528 20.82 -10.67 -14.35
N ILE A 529 21.52 -10.47 -15.47
CA ILE A 529 22.93 -10.77 -15.66
C ILE A 529 23.72 -9.48 -15.50
N VAL A 530 24.62 -9.45 -14.52
CA VAL A 530 25.47 -8.31 -14.19
C VAL A 530 26.92 -8.59 -14.52
N PHE A 531 27.60 -7.62 -15.12
CA PHE A 531 29.05 -7.62 -15.29
C PHE A 531 29.66 -6.37 -14.65
N SER A 532 30.82 -6.55 -14.02
CA SER A 532 31.62 -5.48 -13.45
C SER A 532 33.02 -5.55 -14.03
N GLN A 533 33.52 -4.43 -14.55
CA GLN A 533 34.86 -4.34 -15.15
C GLN A 533 35.14 -5.44 -16.21
N GLY A 534 34.12 -5.81 -16.99
CA GLY A 534 34.20 -6.86 -18.01
C GLY A 534 34.08 -8.29 -17.49
N THR A 535 33.89 -8.52 -16.19
CA THR A 535 33.79 -9.87 -15.60
C THR A 535 32.42 -10.11 -14.99
N ARG A 536 31.95 -11.36 -15.00
CA ARG A 536 30.66 -11.73 -14.42
C ARG A 536 30.60 -11.38 -12.92
N PHE A 537 29.58 -10.63 -12.52
CA PHE A 537 29.32 -10.28 -11.13
C PHE A 537 28.16 -11.12 -10.58
N SER A 538 28.35 -11.71 -9.39
CA SER A 538 27.30 -12.49 -8.73
C SER A 538 26.23 -11.55 -8.20
N PHE A 539 25.02 -11.66 -8.76
CA PHE A 539 23.86 -10.87 -8.38
C PHE A 539 22.71 -11.83 -8.06
N VAL A 540 22.13 -11.69 -6.88
CA VAL A 540 21.06 -12.56 -6.39
C VAL A 540 19.99 -11.68 -5.77
N ILE A 541 18.75 -11.87 -6.22
CA ILE A 541 17.60 -11.15 -5.68
C ILE A 541 17.22 -11.76 -4.33
N LYS A 542 17.10 -10.93 -3.29
CA LYS A 542 16.80 -11.35 -1.91
C LYS A 542 15.49 -10.76 -1.44
N GLY A 543 14.66 -11.59 -0.81
CA GLY A 543 13.39 -11.15 -0.21
C GLY A 543 12.24 -10.96 -1.18
N MET A 544 12.45 -11.22 -2.48
CA MET A 544 11.38 -11.33 -3.47
C MET A 544 10.80 -12.74 -3.40
N THR A 545 9.54 -12.86 -3.00
CA THR A 545 8.90 -14.16 -2.73
C THR A 545 8.33 -14.83 -3.98
N GLU A 546 8.10 -14.07 -5.04
CA GLU A 546 7.72 -14.58 -6.35
C GLU A 546 8.80 -14.22 -7.36
N PRO A 547 9.64 -15.17 -7.82
CA PRO A 547 10.68 -14.88 -8.79
C PRO A 547 10.09 -14.38 -10.12
N PHE A 548 10.94 -13.78 -10.96
CA PHE A 548 10.59 -13.57 -12.36
C PHE A 548 10.35 -14.91 -13.04
N ALA A 549 9.33 -14.97 -13.87
CA ALA A 549 8.92 -16.15 -14.63
C ALA A 549 8.86 -15.88 -16.14
N GLY A 550 9.02 -14.63 -16.58
CA GLY A 550 9.05 -14.23 -17.98
C GLY A 550 10.14 -13.21 -18.28
N ALA A 551 10.04 -12.61 -19.47
CA ALA A 551 11.01 -11.64 -19.96
C ALA A 551 11.07 -10.40 -19.06
N VAL A 552 12.29 -10.00 -18.67
CA VAL A 552 12.52 -8.83 -17.82
C VAL A 552 13.24 -7.75 -18.59
N ILE A 553 12.71 -6.53 -18.57
CA ILE A 553 13.41 -5.32 -19.02
C ILE A 553 14.06 -4.67 -17.80
N VAL A 554 15.39 -4.63 -17.75
CA VAL A 554 16.15 -3.99 -16.68
C VAL A 554 16.47 -2.53 -17.04
N TYR A 555 16.42 -1.65 -16.04
CA TYR A 555 16.74 -0.25 -16.21
C TYR A 555 17.45 0.31 -14.97
N THR A 556 18.53 1.06 -15.21
CA THR A 556 19.27 1.84 -14.20
C THR A 556 20.23 2.79 -14.92
N THR A 557 20.74 3.79 -14.20
CA THR A 557 21.79 4.71 -14.64
C THR A 557 22.74 4.97 -13.46
N SER A 558 23.82 5.73 -13.70
CA SER A 558 24.78 6.14 -12.66
C SER A 558 24.13 6.96 -11.55
N ASP A 559 23.08 7.71 -11.87
CA ASP A 559 22.45 8.67 -10.94
C ASP A 559 21.38 8.00 -10.08
N LEU A 560 20.88 6.84 -10.52
CA LEU A 560 19.84 6.08 -9.84
C LEU A 560 20.44 5.25 -8.70
N GLN A 561 19.73 5.22 -7.56
CA GLN A 561 20.09 4.43 -6.38
C GLN A 561 19.58 2.99 -6.48
N HIS A 562 18.58 2.76 -7.33
CA HIS A 562 17.97 1.45 -7.52
C HIS A 562 18.21 0.88 -8.94
N VAL A 563 17.92 -0.41 -9.07
CA VAL A 563 17.75 -1.11 -10.33
C VAL A 563 16.29 -1.49 -10.46
N TYR A 564 15.74 -1.24 -11.63
CA TYR A 564 14.33 -1.43 -11.93
C TYR A 564 14.16 -2.56 -12.92
N ALA A 565 13.09 -3.33 -12.78
CA ALA A 565 12.81 -4.47 -13.63
C ALA A 565 11.32 -4.51 -14.00
N LEU A 566 11.02 -4.50 -15.29
CA LEU A 566 9.66 -4.64 -15.82
C LEU A 566 9.48 -6.06 -16.39
N GLU A 567 8.50 -6.78 -15.87
CA GLU A 567 8.05 -8.08 -16.36
C GLU A 567 6.64 -7.94 -16.95
N ALA A 568 6.60 -7.56 -18.22
CA ALA A 568 5.35 -7.26 -18.92
C ALA A 568 4.38 -8.46 -18.94
N SER A 569 4.89 -9.69 -19.03
CA SER A 569 4.04 -10.91 -19.01
C SER A 569 3.23 -11.10 -17.72
N LYS A 570 3.62 -10.42 -16.63
CA LYS A 570 2.90 -10.42 -15.35
C LYS A 570 2.36 -9.04 -14.98
N SER A 571 2.41 -8.07 -15.89
CA SER A 571 2.02 -6.69 -15.60
C SER A 571 2.70 -6.17 -14.33
N ARG A 572 3.98 -6.51 -14.14
CA ARG A 572 4.71 -6.33 -12.88
C ARG A 572 5.94 -5.46 -13.09
N PHE A 573 6.09 -4.45 -12.24
CA PHE A 573 7.25 -3.59 -12.14
C PHE A 573 7.91 -3.74 -10.76
N VAL A 574 9.22 -3.98 -10.72
CA VAL A 574 9.96 -4.32 -9.50
C VAL A 574 11.08 -3.32 -9.27
N VAL A 575 11.21 -2.89 -8.02
CA VAL A 575 12.30 -2.03 -7.52
C VAL A 575 13.26 -2.87 -6.68
N LEU A 576 14.54 -2.86 -7.03
CA LEU A 576 15.62 -3.57 -6.36
C LEU A 576 16.71 -2.58 -5.95
N ASN A 577 17.31 -2.78 -4.78
CA ASN A 577 18.59 -2.17 -4.47
C ASN A 577 19.69 -2.76 -5.37
N LYS A 578 20.78 -2.00 -5.60
CA LYS A 578 21.91 -2.47 -6.44
C LYS A 578 22.66 -3.69 -5.88
N ASP A 579 22.40 -4.07 -4.62
CA ASP A 579 22.89 -5.28 -3.98
C ASP A 579 21.98 -6.51 -4.17
N GLY A 580 20.83 -6.33 -4.83
CA GLY A 580 19.82 -7.36 -5.08
C GLY A 580 18.73 -7.44 -4.02
N THR A 581 18.75 -6.59 -2.98
CA THR A 581 17.69 -6.56 -1.98
C THR A 581 16.40 -6.02 -2.59
N TYR A 582 15.32 -6.79 -2.49
CA TYR A 582 14.01 -6.41 -3.00
C TYR A 582 13.37 -5.29 -2.16
N VAL A 583 12.85 -4.25 -2.83
CA VAL A 583 12.22 -3.10 -2.18
C VAL A 583 10.70 -3.23 -2.26
N SER A 584 10.15 -3.22 -3.48
CA SER A 584 8.70 -3.23 -3.76
C SER A 584 8.38 -3.73 -5.16
N SER A 585 7.14 -4.22 -5.36
CA SER A 585 6.57 -4.57 -6.66
C SER A 585 5.28 -3.79 -6.88
N TYR A 586 5.04 -3.41 -8.12
CA TYR A 586 3.82 -2.73 -8.56
C TYR A 586 3.17 -3.55 -9.66
N PHE A 587 1.86 -3.74 -9.55
CA PHE A 587 1.07 -4.48 -10.52
C PHE A 587 -0.01 -3.57 -11.09
N ALA A 588 -0.06 -3.44 -12.41
CA ALA A 588 -1.08 -2.66 -13.10
C ALA A 588 -1.23 -3.16 -14.55
N PRO A 589 -2.46 -3.27 -15.11
CA PRO A 589 -2.69 -3.82 -16.45
C PRO A 589 -1.80 -3.20 -17.53
N GLU A 590 -1.59 -1.88 -17.51
CA GLU A 590 -0.84 -1.11 -18.50
C GLU A 590 0.65 -1.45 -18.55
N LEU A 591 1.20 -2.03 -17.48
CA LEU A 591 2.58 -2.53 -17.48
C LEU A 591 2.78 -3.69 -18.46
N GLY A 592 1.70 -4.40 -18.82
CA GLY A 592 1.75 -5.54 -19.72
C GLY A 592 1.98 -5.19 -21.20
N THR A 593 1.75 -3.94 -21.59
CA THR A 593 1.95 -3.45 -22.96
C THR A 593 3.14 -2.51 -23.09
N SER A 594 3.82 -2.21 -21.98
CA SER A 594 4.92 -1.26 -21.98
C SER A 594 6.18 -1.84 -22.62
N THR A 595 6.83 -1.03 -23.46
CA THR A 595 8.03 -1.40 -24.21
C THR A 595 9.33 -1.04 -23.50
N GLY A 596 9.25 -0.35 -22.36
CA GLY A 596 10.41 0.10 -21.60
C GLY A 596 10.00 0.83 -20.32
N VAL A 597 11.00 1.27 -19.56
CA VAL A 597 10.78 2.09 -18.37
C VAL A 597 11.81 3.21 -18.36
N LEU A 598 11.36 4.40 -17.94
CA LEU A 598 12.22 5.53 -17.62
C LEU A 598 11.95 5.95 -16.17
N ILE A 599 12.97 6.40 -15.46
CA ILE A 599 12.86 6.83 -14.07
C ILE A 599 13.30 8.28 -13.97
N SER A 600 12.52 9.09 -13.26
CA SER A 600 12.90 10.45 -12.89
C SER A 600 14.18 10.48 -12.06
N ALA A 601 14.99 11.54 -12.19
CA ALA A 601 16.28 11.64 -11.52
C ALA A 601 16.19 11.56 -9.98
N ASP A 602 15.06 11.94 -9.38
CA ASP A 602 14.82 11.86 -7.94
C ASP A 602 14.14 10.55 -7.49
N GLU A 603 13.97 9.60 -8.43
CA GLU A 603 13.32 8.30 -8.26
C GLU A 603 11.88 8.38 -7.71
N SER A 604 11.19 9.51 -7.87
CA SER A 604 9.80 9.66 -7.41
C SER A 604 8.78 9.05 -8.37
N THR A 605 9.11 9.01 -9.65
CA THR A 605 8.17 8.68 -10.73
C THR A 605 8.82 7.75 -11.74
N ALA A 606 8.13 6.65 -12.07
CA ALA A 606 8.43 5.79 -13.20
C ALA A 606 7.49 6.11 -14.37
N TYR A 607 8.02 6.06 -15.59
CA TYR A 607 7.30 6.30 -16.83
C TYR A 607 7.38 5.08 -17.73
N PHE A 608 6.23 4.68 -18.27
CA PHE A 608 6.04 3.46 -19.05
C PHE A 608 5.52 3.81 -20.44
N PRO A 609 6.41 4.00 -21.44
CA PRO A 609 5.98 4.10 -22.83
C PRO A 609 5.27 2.82 -23.26
N SER A 610 4.12 3.00 -23.93
CA SER A 610 3.25 1.95 -24.41
C SER A 610 2.62 2.38 -25.74
N GLY A 611 3.41 2.33 -26.81
CA GLY A 611 2.99 2.75 -28.14
C GLY A 611 2.76 4.27 -28.23
N SER A 612 1.51 4.70 -28.34
CA SER A 612 1.14 6.11 -28.54
C SER A 612 1.04 6.93 -27.25
N VAL A 613 1.15 6.29 -26.08
CA VAL A 613 1.02 6.93 -24.76
C VAL A 613 2.18 6.58 -23.84
N VAL A 614 2.37 7.42 -22.82
CA VAL A 614 3.24 7.16 -21.68
C VAL A 614 2.38 7.15 -20.44
N TYR A 615 2.45 6.08 -19.65
CA TYR A 615 1.85 6.01 -18.31
C TYR A 615 2.86 6.45 -17.25
N SER A 616 2.37 6.94 -16.11
CA SER A 616 3.22 7.27 -14.96
C SER A 616 2.79 6.53 -13.70
N LEU A 617 3.76 6.23 -12.85
CA LEU A 617 3.56 5.66 -11.53
C LEU A 617 4.36 6.45 -10.49
N ASN A 618 3.69 6.89 -9.44
CA ASN A 618 4.36 7.48 -8.27
C ASN A 618 4.95 6.35 -7.39
N LEU A 619 6.23 6.47 -7.04
CA LEU A 619 6.98 5.51 -6.24
C LEU A 619 7.10 5.91 -4.76
N LYS A 620 6.72 7.15 -4.40
CA LYS A 620 6.80 7.71 -3.04
C LYS A 620 5.52 7.52 -2.24
#